data_AF-A0AAW2XXZ7-F1
#
_entry.id   AF-A0AAW2XXZ7-F1
#
_cell.length_a   1.000
_cell.length_b   1.000
_cell.length_c   1.000
_cell.angle_alpha   90.00
_cell.angle_beta   90.00
_cell.angle_gamma   90.00
#
_symmetry.space_group_name_H-M   'P 1'
#
loop_
_entity.id
_entity.type
_entity.pdbx_description
1 polymer ?
#
loop_
_entity_poly.entity_id
_entity_poly.type
_entity_poly.pdbx_seq_one_letter_code
_entity_poly.pdbx_strand_id
1 'polypeptide(L)'
;MARTMLQPLHPYDTILNLDIIDFRNTEKLIDEWVAALKIAATTLELDRENFIRLVELSLEGSVKIGWDNTPEDTKANILAGDSKSAIAERLGRLIKIHFIGDGYFEGSKTEKDREYAQALFGLELRSICADEYIYWFHKYFFQSGVATKVAAPMFFAKVCSPWREMLIQTYKVPEGQLDSVARRMSFLKTS
;
A
#
# COMPACT_ATOMS: atom_id res chain seq x y z
N MET A 1 29.84 2.67 -0.10
CA MET A 1 30.38 1.50 0.63
C MET A 1 29.21 0.75 1.25
N ALA A 2 28.86 -0.39 0.67
CA ALA A 2 27.79 -1.24 1.15
C ALA A 2 28.29 -2.06 2.35
N ARG A 3 27.63 -1.95 3.50
CA ARG A 3 27.88 -2.83 4.65
C ARG A 3 27.06 -4.10 4.47
N THR A 4 27.78 -5.17 4.17
CA THR A 4 27.43 -6.58 4.31
C THR A 4 27.05 -6.91 5.76
N MET A 5 25.96 -7.65 5.97
CA MET A 5 25.88 -8.83 6.84
C MET A 5 24.47 -9.44 6.71
N LEU A 6 24.36 -10.45 5.86
CA LEU A 6 23.30 -11.45 5.91
C LEU A 6 23.44 -12.18 7.25
N GLN A 7 22.85 -11.66 8.32
CA GLN A 7 22.55 -12.50 9.49
C GLN A 7 21.39 -13.41 9.10
N PRO A 8 21.37 -14.68 9.57
CA PRO A 8 20.22 -15.53 9.36
C PRO A 8 19.09 -14.95 10.22
N LEU A 9 18.22 -14.20 9.56
CA LEU A 9 16.89 -13.90 10.06
C LEU A 9 16.22 -15.23 10.38
N HIS A 10 15.49 -15.26 11.49
CA HIS A 10 14.78 -16.43 12.02
C HIS A 10 14.20 -17.32 10.89
N PRO A 11 14.17 -18.67 11.00
CA PRO A 11 13.78 -19.60 9.93
C PRO A 11 12.38 -19.42 9.27
N TYR A 12 11.64 -18.35 9.59
CA TYR A 12 10.30 -18.07 9.08
C TYR A 12 10.19 -16.78 8.24
N ASP A 13 11.28 -16.05 7.97
CA ASP A 13 11.26 -14.85 7.10
C ASP A 13 10.09 -13.90 7.40
N THR A 14 9.75 -13.70 8.68
CA THR A 14 8.55 -12.94 9.07
C THR A 14 8.70 -11.43 8.94
N ILE A 15 9.65 -10.88 8.18
CA ILE A 15 9.77 -9.41 8.08
C ILE A 15 8.70 -8.83 7.14
N LEU A 16 8.01 -7.80 7.61
CA LEU A 16 7.14 -6.94 6.81
C LEU A 16 7.79 -5.57 6.61
N ASN A 17 8.21 -5.30 5.38
CA ASN A 17 8.70 -4.00 4.93
C ASN A 17 7.98 -3.62 3.63
N LEU A 18 7.29 -2.47 3.62
CA LEU A 18 6.50 -1.99 2.48
C LEU A 18 7.15 -0.84 1.71
N ASP A 19 8.36 -0.40 2.08
CA ASP A 19 9.02 0.79 1.51
C ASP A 19 9.46 0.61 0.05
N ILE A 20 9.61 -0.64 -0.38
CA ILE A 20 10.26 -1.03 -1.63
C ILE A 20 9.29 -1.66 -2.64
N ILE A 21 7.98 -1.57 -2.40
CA ILE A 21 7.00 -2.45 -3.05
C ILE A 21 5.94 -1.68 -3.83
N ASP A 22 5.57 -2.21 -5.00
CA ASP A 22 4.41 -1.78 -5.80
C ASP A 22 3.10 -2.03 -5.02
N PHE A 23 2.21 -1.03 -4.99
CA PHE A 23 0.88 -1.09 -4.37
C PHE A 23 0.07 -2.34 -4.75
N ARG A 24 0.34 -2.95 -5.91
CA ARG A 24 -0.29 -4.21 -6.36
C ARG A 24 -0.05 -5.39 -5.44
N ASN A 25 1.11 -5.45 -4.77
CA ASN A 25 1.49 -6.59 -3.95
C ASN A 25 1.34 -6.32 -2.45
N THR A 26 1.09 -5.08 -2.05
CA THR A 26 0.99 -4.67 -0.64
C THR A 26 0.02 -5.55 0.14
N GLU A 27 -1.20 -5.75 -0.37
CA GLU A 27 -2.19 -6.56 0.34
C GLU A 27 -1.74 -8.01 0.50
N LYS A 28 -1.30 -8.62 -0.59
CA LYS A 28 -0.86 -10.01 -0.64
C LYS A 28 0.29 -10.28 0.35
N LEU A 29 1.24 -9.36 0.43
CA LEU A 29 2.38 -9.49 1.33
C LEU A 29 1.98 -9.36 2.80
N ILE A 30 1.03 -8.46 3.11
CA ILE A 30 0.48 -8.40 4.46
C ILE A 30 -0.23 -9.71 4.80
N ASP A 31 -0.97 -10.31 3.87
CA ASP A 31 -1.61 -11.61 4.07
C ASP A 31 -0.62 -12.76 4.26
N GLU A 32 0.44 -12.80 3.44
CA GLU A 32 1.54 -13.78 3.56
C GLU A 32 2.27 -13.61 4.90
N TRP A 33 2.54 -12.37 5.33
CA TRP A 33 3.13 -12.07 6.63
C TRP A 33 2.22 -12.50 7.80
N VAL A 34 0.92 -12.21 7.75
CA VAL A 34 -0.06 -12.67 8.75
C VAL A 34 -0.07 -14.20 8.81
N ALA A 35 -0.05 -14.88 7.66
CA ALA A 35 0.01 -16.33 7.62
C ALA A 35 1.31 -16.87 8.24
N ALA A 36 2.45 -16.26 7.93
CA ALA A 36 3.75 -16.62 8.49
C ALA A 36 3.80 -16.44 10.02
N LEU A 37 3.23 -15.35 10.55
CA LEU A 37 3.09 -15.15 11.99
C LEU A 37 2.26 -16.25 12.66
N LYS A 38 1.14 -16.64 12.06
CA LYS A 38 0.28 -17.72 12.60
C LYS A 38 1.01 -19.07 12.61
N ILE A 39 1.76 -19.37 11.55
CA ILE A 39 2.59 -20.57 11.45
C ILE A 39 3.66 -20.54 12.54
N ALA A 40 4.45 -19.46 12.63
CA ALA A 40 5.51 -19.31 13.63
C ALA A 40 4.96 -19.42 15.06
N ALA A 41 3.82 -18.79 15.35
CA ALA A 41 3.16 -18.87 16.66
C ALA A 41 2.78 -20.29 17.07
N THR A 42 2.44 -21.14 16.08
CA THR A 42 2.06 -22.53 16.31
C THR A 42 3.30 -23.42 16.40
N THR A 43 4.25 -23.27 15.48
CA THR A 43 5.45 -24.12 15.41
C THR A 43 6.41 -23.90 16.57
N LEU A 44 6.51 -22.67 17.07
CA LEU A 44 7.39 -22.32 18.20
C LEU A 44 6.67 -22.36 19.55
N GLU A 45 5.39 -22.72 19.57
CA GLU A 45 4.56 -22.76 20.79
C GLU A 45 4.66 -21.49 21.65
N LEU A 46 4.80 -20.31 21.01
CA LEU A 46 5.04 -19.06 21.72
C LEU A 46 3.90 -18.74 22.68
N ASP A 47 4.20 -18.29 23.89
CA ASP A 47 3.22 -17.61 24.71
C ASP A 47 2.82 -16.25 24.10
N ARG A 48 1.86 -15.58 24.73
CA ARG A 48 1.35 -14.29 24.23
C ARG A 48 2.45 -13.21 24.19
N GLU A 49 3.29 -13.14 25.21
CA GLU A 49 4.31 -12.09 25.32
C GLU A 49 5.39 -12.27 24.26
N ASN A 50 5.89 -13.49 24.10
CA ASN A 50 6.87 -13.85 23.08
C ASN A 50 6.30 -13.70 21.66
N PHE A 51 5.00 -13.96 21.47
CA PHE A 51 4.35 -13.69 20.19
C PHE A 51 4.27 -12.19 19.88
N ILE A 52 3.90 -11.35 20.85
CA ILE A 52 3.89 -9.88 20.67
C ILE A 52 5.29 -9.38 20.31
N ARG A 53 6.31 -9.86 21.02
CA ARG A 53 7.71 -9.52 20.74
C ARG A 53 8.14 -9.95 19.33
N LEU A 54 7.72 -11.14 18.89
CA LEU A 54 7.95 -11.59 17.51
C LEU A 54 7.32 -10.60 16.51
N VAL A 55 6.06 -10.22 16.72
CA VAL A 55 5.37 -9.24 15.85
C VAL A 55 6.17 -7.95 15.76
N GLU A 56 6.57 -7.36 16.88
CA GLU A 56 7.29 -6.08 16.89
C GLU A 56 8.65 -6.15 16.18
N LEU A 57 9.38 -7.26 16.36
CA LEU A 57 10.66 -7.51 15.67
C LEU A 57 10.49 -7.76 14.17
N SER A 58 9.28 -8.14 13.77
CA SER A 58 8.95 -8.49 12.40
C SER A 58 8.57 -7.28 11.54
N LEU A 59 8.38 -6.10 12.16
CA LEU A 59 8.04 -4.88 11.42
C LEU A 59 9.31 -4.08 11.08
N GLU A 60 9.40 -3.63 9.84
CA GLU A 60 10.50 -2.77 9.37
C GLU A 60 9.99 -1.60 8.51
N GLY A 61 10.89 -0.65 8.23
CA GLY A 61 10.62 0.48 7.33
C GLY A 61 9.46 1.34 7.79
N SER A 62 8.66 1.83 6.84
CA SER A 62 7.46 2.62 7.13
C SER A 62 6.45 1.87 7.99
N VAL A 63 6.37 0.53 7.90
CA VAL A 63 5.43 -0.26 8.71
C VAL A 63 5.80 -0.17 10.18
N LYS A 64 7.09 -0.29 10.51
CA LYS A 64 7.58 -0.06 11.87
C LYS A 64 7.32 1.37 12.33
N ILE A 65 7.60 2.37 11.50
CA ILE A 65 7.36 3.79 11.83
C ILE A 65 5.87 4.03 12.11
N GLY A 66 4.97 3.47 11.30
CA GLY A 66 3.53 3.57 11.48
C GLY A 66 3.06 2.89 12.78
N TRP A 67 3.59 1.69 13.08
CA TRP A 67 3.32 1.00 14.34
C TRP A 67 3.81 1.79 15.54
N ASP A 68 5.07 2.24 15.54
CA ASP A 68 5.66 2.97 16.66
C ASP A 68 4.87 4.24 16.99
N ASN A 69 4.36 4.94 15.96
CA ASN A 69 3.51 6.14 16.08
C ASN A 69 2.01 5.86 16.31
N THR A 70 1.57 4.60 16.29
CA THR A 70 0.18 4.26 16.57
C THR A 70 -0.13 4.57 18.04
N PRO A 71 -1.29 5.20 18.35
CA PRO A 71 -1.70 5.47 19.73
C PRO A 71 -1.72 4.22 20.61
N GLU A 72 -1.27 4.34 21.87
CA GLU A 72 -1.13 3.20 22.80
C GLU A 72 -2.46 2.51 23.12
N ASP A 73 -3.57 3.25 23.15
CA ASP A 73 -4.92 2.70 23.27
C ASP A 73 -5.30 1.83 22.07
N THR A 74 -4.92 2.28 20.87
CA THR A 74 -5.11 1.52 19.62
C THR A 74 -4.26 0.25 19.62
N LYS A 75 -2.97 0.35 20.01
CA LYS A 75 -2.10 -0.82 20.18
C LYS A 75 -2.69 -1.79 21.21
N ALA A 76 -3.11 -1.30 22.37
CA ALA A 76 -3.71 -2.13 23.42
C ALA A 76 -4.95 -2.88 22.92
N ASN A 77 -5.85 -2.21 22.19
CA ASN A 77 -7.04 -2.84 21.60
C ASN A 77 -6.71 -3.95 20.59
N ILE A 78 -5.66 -3.75 19.78
CA ILE A 78 -5.20 -4.76 18.82
C ILE A 78 -4.60 -5.96 19.53
N LEU A 79 -3.73 -5.69 20.51
CA LEU A 79 -3.03 -6.72 21.27
C LEU A 79 -3.96 -7.44 22.27
N ALA A 80 -5.11 -6.87 22.62
CA ALA A 80 -6.12 -7.47 23.49
C ALA A 80 -6.88 -8.67 22.89
N GLY A 81 -6.48 -9.17 21.70
CA GLY A 81 -7.11 -10.32 21.07
C GLY A 81 -7.04 -11.60 21.91
N ASP A 82 -8.11 -12.39 21.88
CA ASP A 82 -8.28 -13.63 22.66
C ASP A 82 -7.32 -14.76 22.23
N SER A 83 -6.67 -14.62 21.06
CA SER A 83 -5.70 -15.58 20.55
C SER A 83 -4.60 -14.89 19.75
N LYS A 84 -3.43 -15.55 19.64
CA LYS A 84 -2.32 -15.11 18.78
C LYS A 84 -2.76 -14.90 17.33
N SER A 85 -3.63 -15.78 16.82
CA SER A 85 -4.23 -15.64 15.48
C SER A 85 -5.09 -14.38 15.36
N ALA A 86 -5.92 -14.07 16.37
CA ALA A 86 -6.74 -12.86 16.37
C ALA A 86 -5.89 -11.58 16.44
N ILE A 87 -4.80 -11.60 17.20
CA ILE A 87 -3.83 -10.50 17.25
C ILE A 87 -3.20 -10.30 15.85
N ALA A 88 -2.71 -11.37 15.21
CA ALA A 88 -2.12 -11.31 13.86
C ALA A 88 -3.11 -10.74 12.83
N GLU A 89 -4.37 -11.18 12.86
CA GLU A 89 -5.41 -10.69 11.94
C GLU A 89 -5.75 -9.22 12.16
N ARG A 90 -5.90 -8.78 13.42
CA ARG A 90 -6.17 -7.38 13.74
C ARG A 90 -5.01 -6.47 13.32
N LEU A 91 -3.77 -6.90 13.54
CA LEU A 91 -2.58 -6.19 13.08
C LEU A 91 -2.54 -6.10 11.55
N GLY A 92 -2.73 -7.23 10.86
CA GLY A 92 -2.79 -7.26 9.39
C GLY A 92 -3.84 -6.30 8.86
N ARG A 93 -5.03 -6.27 9.46
CA ARG A 93 -6.12 -5.35 9.09
C ARG A 93 -5.74 -3.89 9.32
N LEU A 94 -5.17 -3.55 10.48
CA LEU A 94 -4.71 -2.18 10.76
C LEU A 94 -3.69 -1.74 9.71
N ILE A 95 -2.69 -2.58 9.43
CA ILE A 95 -1.63 -2.27 8.46
C ILE A 95 -2.23 -2.12 7.06
N LYS A 96 -3.19 -2.97 6.66
CA LYS A 96 -3.92 -2.79 5.40
C LYS A 96 -4.65 -1.44 5.37
N ILE A 97 -5.39 -1.07 6.41
CA ILE A 97 -6.05 0.24 6.47
C ILE A 97 -5.02 1.37 6.39
N HIS A 98 -3.88 1.27 7.06
CA HIS A 98 -2.89 2.35 7.06
C HIS A 98 -2.17 2.50 5.70
N PHE A 99 -1.75 1.39 5.09
CA PHE A 99 -0.92 1.40 3.88
C PHE A 99 -1.72 1.29 2.58
N ILE A 100 -2.89 0.65 2.63
CA ILE A 100 -3.87 0.58 1.53
C ILE A 100 -4.98 1.62 1.72
N GLY A 101 -5.04 2.33 2.85
CA GLY A 101 -5.94 3.45 3.13
C GLY A 101 -7.29 3.08 3.71
N ASP A 102 -7.96 4.11 4.23
CA ASP A 102 -9.24 4.03 4.95
C ASP A 102 -10.41 3.45 4.13
N GLY A 103 -10.27 3.44 2.79
CA GLY A 103 -11.19 2.78 1.87
C GLY A 103 -10.90 1.28 1.65
N TYR A 104 -9.98 0.68 2.40
CA TYR A 104 -9.69 -0.75 2.31
C TYR A 104 -10.97 -1.56 2.57
N PHE A 105 -11.45 -2.23 1.53
CA PHE A 105 -12.67 -3.02 1.55
C PHE A 105 -12.35 -4.51 1.66
N GLU A 106 -12.86 -5.17 2.69
CA GLU A 106 -12.81 -6.63 2.82
C GLU A 106 -13.93 -7.27 2.00
N GLY A 107 -13.70 -7.44 0.70
CA GLY A 107 -14.60 -8.18 -0.17
C GLY A 107 -13.88 -8.97 -1.24
N SER A 108 -14.65 -9.56 -2.15
CA SER A 108 -14.10 -10.31 -3.27
C SER A 108 -13.22 -9.41 -4.15
N LYS A 109 -12.27 -10.01 -4.86
CA LYS A 109 -11.41 -9.27 -5.79
C LYS A 109 -12.22 -8.41 -6.77
N THR A 110 -13.31 -8.95 -7.29
CA THR A 110 -14.20 -8.25 -8.23
C THR A 110 -14.85 -7.02 -7.61
N GLU A 111 -15.29 -7.10 -6.35
CA GLU A 111 -15.87 -5.95 -5.65
C GLU A 111 -14.80 -4.90 -5.35
N LYS A 112 -13.62 -5.31 -4.89
CA LYS A 112 -12.47 -4.43 -4.68
C LYS A 112 -12.09 -3.68 -5.96
N ASP A 113 -11.90 -4.41 -7.06
CA ASP A 113 -11.58 -3.83 -8.37
C ASP A 113 -12.62 -2.77 -8.77
N ARG A 114 -13.91 -3.05 -8.51
CA ARG A 114 -15.01 -2.11 -8.77
C ARG A 114 -14.95 -0.86 -7.88
N GLU A 115 -14.76 -1.00 -6.57
CA GLU A 115 -14.66 0.13 -5.63
C GLU A 115 -13.46 1.03 -5.98
N TYR A 116 -12.29 0.44 -6.24
CA TYR A 116 -11.11 1.19 -6.68
C TYR A 116 -11.29 1.84 -8.04
N ALA A 117 -11.98 1.18 -8.98
CA ALA A 117 -12.34 1.80 -10.25
C ALA A 117 -13.25 3.02 -10.02
N GLN A 118 -14.28 2.90 -9.19
CA GLN A 118 -15.18 4.01 -8.85
C GLN A 118 -14.41 5.18 -8.20
N ALA A 119 -13.53 4.91 -7.24
CA ALA A 119 -12.68 5.92 -6.61
C ALA A 119 -11.74 6.59 -7.64
N LEU A 120 -11.12 5.80 -8.53
CA LEU A 120 -10.28 6.30 -9.61
C LEU A 120 -11.07 7.21 -10.58
N PHE A 121 -12.28 6.81 -10.95
CA PHE A 121 -13.16 7.59 -11.82
C PHE A 121 -13.78 8.79 -11.12
N GLY A 122 -13.85 8.81 -9.78
CA GLY A 122 -14.32 9.97 -9.00
C GLY A 122 -13.22 10.98 -8.69
N LEU A 123 -11.94 10.60 -8.79
CA LEU A 123 -10.82 11.45 -8.40
C LEU A 123 -10.67 12.66 -9.34
N GLU A 124 -10.54 13.85 -8.77
CA GLU A 124 -10.24 15.11 -9.48
C GLU A 124 -9.16 15.90 -8.74
N LEU A 125 -8.23 16.52 -9.47
CA LEU A 125 -7.16 17.35 -8.87
C LEU A 125 -7.71 18.67 -8.27
N ARG A 126 -8.98 19.01 -8.52
CA ARG A 126 -9.59 20.27 -8.05
C ARG A 126 -9.62 20.41 -6.53
N SER A 127 -9.65 19.29 -5.81
CA SER A 127 -9.87 19.23 -4.36
C SER A 127 -8.63 18.87 -3.54
N ILE A 128 -7.49 18.60 -4.19
CA ILE A 128 -6.28 18.06 -3.55
C ILE A 128 -5.01 18.60 -4.22
N CYS A 129 -3.87 18.59 -3.53
CA CYS A 129 -2.61 19.03 -4.13
C CYS A 129 -2.06 18.00 -5.13
N ALA A 130 -1.09 18.38 -5.96
CA ALA A 130 -0.55 17.52 -7.02
C ALA A 130 0.06 16.21 -6.48
N ASP A 131 0.78 16.28 -5.36
CA ASP A 131 1.39 15.09 -4.74
C ASP A 131 0.34 14.12 -4.19
N GLU A 132 -0.69 14.65 -3.52
CA GLU A 132 -1.83 13.86 -3.03
C GLU A 132 -2.61 13.23 -4.19
N TYR A 133 -2.85 13.99 -5.26
CA TYR A 133 -3.52 13.48 -6.46
C TYR A 133 -2.75 12.34 -7.11
N ILE A 134 -1.43 12.50 -7.25
CA ILE A 134 -0.56 11.45 -7.81
C ILE A 134 -0.62 10.22 -6.92
N TYR A 135 -0.51 10.39 -5.60
CA TYR A 135 -0.60 9.28 -4.64
C TYR A 135 -1.93 8.52 -4.79
N TRP A 136 -3.06 9.21 -4.73
CA TRP A 136 -4.39 8.59 -4.80
C TRP A 136 -4.67 7.97 -6.17
N PHE A 137 -4.29 8.64 -7.26
CA PHE A 137 -4.46 8.07 -8.60
C PHE A 137 -3.63 6.81 -8.78
N HIS A 138 -2.37 6.84 -8.33
CA HIS A 138 -1.44 5.70 -8.43
C HIS A 138 -2.00 4.48 -7.71
N LYS A 139 -2.42 4.68 -6.47
CA LYS A 139 -3.04 3.67 -5.63
C LYS A 139 -4.30 3.07 -6.26
N TYR A 140 -5.29 3.89 -6.63
CA TYR A 140 -6.55 3.39 -7.18
C TYR A 140 -6.36 2.74 -8.55
N PHE A 141 -5.48 3.28 -9.41
CA PHE A 141 -5.16 2.69 -10.69
C PHE A 141 -4.63 1.26 -10.53
N PHE A 142 -3.65 1.07 -9.65
CA PHE A 142 -3.03 -0.24 -9.48
C PHE A 142 -3.93 -1.30 -8.82
N GLN A 143 -4.95 -0.87 -8.07
CA GLN A 143 -5.89 -1.76 -7.40
C GLN A 143 -7.22 -1.95 -8.13
N SER A 144 -7.51 -1.16 -9.16
CA SER A 144 -8.80 -1.20 -9.90
C SER A 144 -8.85 -2.20 -11.05
N GLY A 145 -7.69 -2.74 -11.48
CA GLY A 145 -7.61 -3.55 -12.70
C GLY A 145 -7.88 -2.77 -14.01
N VAL A 146 -8.03 -1.44 -13.96
CA VAL A 146 -8.26 -0.61 -15.14
C VAL A 146 -7.03 -0.66 -16.06
N ALA A 147 -7.26 -0.86 -17.36
CA ALA A 147 -6.16 -0.93 -18.32
C ALA A 147 -5.43 0.41 -18.47
N THR A 148 -4.09 0.38 -18.60
CA THR A 148 -3.24 1.58 -18.79
C THR A 148 -3.71 2.46 -19.95
N LYS A 149 -4.17 1.86 -21.05
CA LYS A 149 -4.69 2.58 -22.24
C LYS A 149 -5.90 3.47 -21.93
N VAL A 150 -6.65 3.15 -20.87
CA VAL A 150 -7.79 3.96 -20.38
C VAL A 150 -7.30 4.96 -19.33
N ALA A 151 -6.49 4.51 -18.37
CA ALA A 151 -6.07 5.32 -17.24
C ALA A 151 -5.08 6.44 -17.61
N ALA A 152 -4.15 6.20 -18.53
CA ALA A 152 -3.17 7.20 -18.94
C ALA A 152 -3.81 8.49 -19.48
N PRO A 153 -4.67 8.47 -20.52
CA PRO A 153 -5.34 9.68 -20.98
C PRO A 153 -6.24 10.30 -19.91
N MET A 154 -6.89 9.47 -19.07
CA MET A 154 -7.75 9.93 -17.99
C MET A 154 -7.01 10.77 -16.95
N PHE A 155 -5.74 10.46 -16.63
CA PHE A 155 -4.95 11.18 -15.62
C PHE A 155 -4.98 12.71 -15.84
N PHE A 156 -4.67 13.19 -17.04
CA PHE A 156 -4.79 14.64 -17.31
C PHE A 156 -6.24 15.12 -17.46
N ALA A 157 -7.17 14.27 -17.90
CA ALA A 157 -8.57 14.64 -18.03
C ALA A 157 -9.21 15.02 -16.68
N LYS A 158 -8.69 14.47 -15.57
CA LYS A 158 -9.08 14.76 -14.18
C LYS A 158 -8.52 16.07 -13.62
N VAL A 159 -7.62 16.73 -14.35
CA VAL A 159 -7.13 18.07 -14.02
C VAL A 159 -8.15 19.10 -14.50
N CYS A 160 -8.36 20.18 -13.74
CA CYS A 160 -9.24 21.27 -14.17
C CYS A 160 -8.63 22.06 -15.34
N SER A 161 -9.50 22.64 -16.16
CA SER A 161 -9.10 23.72 -17.07
C SER A 161 -8.73 24.96 -16.24
N PRO A 162 -7.72 25.76 -16.65
CA PRO A 162 -6.94 25.64 -17.89
C PRO A 162 -5.74 24.70 -17.81
N TRP A 163 -5.33 24.26 -16.61
CA TRP A 163 -4.11 23.45 -16.42
C TRP A 163 -4.12 22.14 -17.22
N ARG A 164 -5.26 21.49 -17.35
CA ARG A 164 -5.42 20.31 -18.20
C ARG A 164 -5.01 20.57 -19.65
N GLU A 165 -5.44 21.68 -20.22
CA GLU A 165 -5.16 22.02 -21.62
C GLU A 165 -3.67 22.29 -21.78
N MET A 166 -3.07 23.02 -20.84
CA MET A 166 -1.63 23.23 -20.78
C MET A 166 -0.86 21.90 -20.74
N LEU A 167 -1.21 21.01 -19.80
CA LEU A 167 -0.56 19.69 -19.65
C LEU A 167 -0.68 18.84 -20.93
N ILE A 168 -1.86 18.82 -21.57
CA ILE A 168 -2.07 18.07 -22.82
C ILE A 168 -1.22 18.64 -23.96
N GLN A 169 -1.06 19.96 -24.04
CA GLN A 169 -0.26 20.61 -25.08
C GLN A 169 1.25 20.39 -24.88
N THR A 170 1.72 20.45 -23.62
CA THR A 170 3.14 20.33 -23.28
C THR A 170 3.63 18.89 -23.21
N TYR A 171 2.76 17.95 -22.87
CA TYR A 171 3.13 16.54 -22.76
C TYR A 171 3.38 15.91 -24.14
N LYS A 172 4.59 15.33 -24.31
CA LYS A 172 4.98 14.59 -25.51
C LYS A 172 5.47 13.21 -25.12
N VAL A 173 4.98 12.19 -25.83
CA VAL A 173 5.51 10.83 -25.73
C VAL A 173 6.64 10.70 -26.76
N PRO A 174 7.87 10.38 -26.34
CA PRO A 174 8.97 10.16 -27.28
C PRO A 174 8.64 9.06 -28.28
N GLU A 175 9.17 9.18 -29.50
CA GLU A 175 8.95 8.20 -30.55
C GLU A 175 9.45 6.81 -30.12
N GLY A 176 8.66 5.77 -30.42
CA GLY A 176 8.94 4.39 -30.00
C GLY A 176 8.64 4.08 -28.53
N GLN A 177 8.13 5.02 -27.74
CA GLN A 177 7.75 4.79 -26.34
C GLN A 177 6.23 4.72 -26.17
N LEU A 178 5.77 3.89 -25.22
CA LEU A 178 4.36 3.81 -24.87
C LEU A 178 3.98 4.92 -23.88
N ASP A 179 2.80 5.49 -24.08
CA ASP A 179 2.17 6.37 -23.09
C ASP A 179 1.78 5.55 -21.86
N SER A 180 2.11 6.03 -20.67
CA SER A 180 1.85 5.33 -19.42
C SER A 180 1.43 6.30 -18.32
N VAL A 181 0.68 5.79 -17.35
CA VAL A 181 0.28 6.53 -16.16
C VAL A 181 1.52 7.04 -15.41
N ALA A 182 2.54 6.19 -15.24
CA ALA A 182 3.78 6.56 -14.57
C ALA A 182 4.49 7.75 -15.25
N ARG A 183 4.53 7.77 -16.59
CA ARG A 183 5.15 8.88 -17.34
C ARG A 183 4.40 10.20 -17.12
N ARG A 184 3.07 10.15 -17.16
CA ARG A 184 2.22 11.34 -16.92
C ARG A 184 2.31 11.84 -15.48
N MET A 185 2.43 10.95 -14.50
CA MET A 185 2.70 11.31 -13.11
C MET A 185 4.05 12.00 -12.94
N SER A 186 5.12 11.43 -13.50
CA SER A 186 6.45 12.05 -13.45
C SER A 186 6.46 13.43 -14.09
N PHE A 187 5.75 13.59 -15.23
CA PHE A 187 5.61 14.88 -15.88
C PHE A 187 4.91 15.92 -14.99
N LEU A 188 3.81 15.53 -14.33
CA LEU A 188 3.08 16.42 -13.42
C LEU A 188 3.90 16.83 -12.20
N LYS A 189 4.77 15.96 -11.66
CA LYS A 189 5.66 16.33 -10.54
C LYS A 189 6.69 17.39 -10.89
N THR A 190 7.07 17.48 -12.16
CA THR A 190 8.13 18.37 -12.65
C THR A 190 7.60 19.61 -13.37
N SER A 191 6.28 19.74 -13.51
CA SER A 191 5.59 20.86 -14.17
C SER A 191 5.18 21.91 -13.15
#